data_AF-A0A7S3USR1-F1
#
_entry.id   AF-A0A7S3USR1-F1
#
_cell.length_a   1.000
_cell.length_b   1.000
_cell.length_c   1.000
_cell.angle_alpha   90.00
_cell.angle_beta   90.00
_cell.angle_gamma   90.00
#
_symmetry.space_group_name_H-M   'P 1'
#
loop_
_entity.id
_entity.type
_entity.pdbx_description
1 polymer ?
#
loop_
_entity_poly.entity_id
_entity_poly.type
_entity_poly.pdbx_seq_one_letter_code
_entity_poly.pdbx_strand_id
1 'polypeptide(L)'
;MKTTGVLFAQDECFLHVIETTLDVSENYFNLLDQKQKEGALSEVRIIHMAEDCPTQLFPKWFNYGDVIGAPEPGGVDLRGEGGAGPAAADLMRKLYDVADVLAKSPNTDLKRRHLHLVPSAARVAAFARAVEFPDPPAHFETHAAPADLDLEGERVWPLQPVVDYYD
;
A
#
# COMPACT_ATOMS: atom_id res chain seq x y z
N MET A 1 -7.13 15.66 -5.30
CA MET A 1 -7.30 14.36 -5.99
C MET A 1 -8.53 13.66 -5.40
N LYS A 2 -9.34 12.96 -6.20
CA LYS A 2 -10.46 12.17 -5.66
C LYS A 2 -9.92 10.81 -5.22
N THR A 3 -10.23 10.37 -4.00
CA THR A 3 -9.85 9.04 -3.50
C THR A 3 -10.52 7.94 -4.32
N THR A 4 -9.72 7.03 -4.87
CA THR A 4 -10.15 5.85 -5.63
C THR A 4 -9.38 4.61 -5.16
N GLY A 5 -9.67 3.46 -5.76
CA GLY A 5 -8.98 2.24 -5.41
C GLY A 5 -9.79 0.99 -5.69
N VAL A 6 -9.31 -0.11 -5.13
CA VAL A 6 -9.97 -1.41 -5.19
C VAL A 6 -9.92 -2.09 -3.84
N LEU A 7 -11.06 -2.68 -3.44
CA LEU A 7 -11.17 -3.51 -2.25
C LEU A 7 -11.51 -4.95 -2.66
N PHE A 8 -10.67 -5.89 -2.22
CA PHE A 8 -10.95 -7.32 -2.28
C PHE A 8 -11.28 -7.81 -0.88
N ALA A 9 -12.46 -8.41 -0.71
CA ALA A 9 -12.89 -9.05 0.53
C ALA A 9 -13.09 -10.56 0.29
N GLN A 10 -12.33 -11.38 1.01
CA GLN A 10 -12.30 -12.83 0.84
C GLN A 10 -12.04 -13.51 2.19
N ASP A 11 -12.89 -14.46 2.61
CA ASP A 11 -12.69 -15.29 3.81
C ASP A 11 -12.11 -14.52 5.02
N GLU A 12 -12.82 -13.47 5.45
CA GLU A 12 -12.45 -12.59 6.57
C GLU A 12 -11.16 -11.76 6.38
N CYS A 13 -10.53 -11.86 5.21
CA CYS A 13 -9.35 -11.10 4.83
C CYS A 13 -9.70 -9.98 3.86
N PHE A 14 -8.99 -8.85 3.99
CA PHE A 14 -9.17 -7.68 3.13
C PHE A 14 -7.83 -7.28 2.52
N LEU A 15 -7.80 -7.15 1.20
CA LEU A 15 -6.74 -6.44 0.50
C LEU A 15 -7.32 -5.14 -0.04
N HIS A 16 -6.79 -4.02 0.45
CA HIS A 16 -7.27 -2.71 0.10
C HIS A 16 -6.16 -1.90 -0.57
N VAL A 17 -6.41 -1.45 -1.80
CA VAL A 17 -5.53 -0.54 -2.52
C VAL A 17 -6.24 0.80 -2.60
N ILE A 18 -5.59 1.85 -2.11
CA ILE A 18 -6.13 3.21 -2.09
C ILE A 18 -5.21 4.14 -2.88
N GLU A 19 -5.81 5.01 -3.67
CA GLU A 19 -5.13 6.06 -4.41
C GLU A 19 -5.69 7.40 -3.95
N THR A 20 -4.87 8.16 -3.23
CA THR A 20 -5.34 9.34 -2.51
C THR A 20 -4.21 10.31 -2.21
N THR A 21 -4.54 11.50 -1.68
CA THR A 21 -3.54 12.43 -1.15
C THR A 21 -2.98 11.92 0.19
N LEU A 22 -1.75 12.33 0.52
CA LEU A 22 -1.05 11.91 1.72
C LEU A 22 -1.87 12.15 3.00
N ASP A 23 -2.41 13.35 3.13
CA ASP A 23 -3.30 13.81 4.18
C ASP A 23 -4.55 12.92 4.36
N VAL A 24 -5.09 12.34 3.28
CA VAL A 24 -6.21 11.41 3.38
C VAL A 24 -5.74 10.00 3.73
N SER A 25 -4.57 9.55 3.26
CA SER A 25 -4.01 8.26 3.67
C SER A 25 -3.66 8.22 5.16
N GLU A 26 -3.12 9.31 5.72
CA GLU A 26 -2.84 9.41 7.15
C GLU A 26 -4.12 9.29 7.99
N ASN A 27 -5.18 10.02 7.61
CA ASN A 27 -6.49 9.89 8.26
C ASN A 27 -7.06 8.47 8.15
N TYR A 28 -6.83 7.80 7.02
CA TYR A 28 -7.25 6.42 6.82
C TYR A 28 -6.49 5.43 7.72
N PHE A 29 -5.18 5.60 7.87
CA PHE A 29 -4.36 4.80 8.78
C PHE A 29 -4.76 4.98 10.25
N ASN A 30 -5.07 6.21 10.67
CA ASN A 30 -5.61 6.47 12.01
C ASN A 30 -6.96 5.77 12.23
N LEU A 31 -7.83 5.77 11.23
CA LEU A 31 -9.09 5.02 11.29
C LEU A 31 -8.86 3.51 11.41
N LEU A 32 -7.90 2.95 10.67
CA LEU A 32 -7.57 1.53 10.75
C LEU A 32 -7.04 1.13 12.14
N ASP A 33 -6.13 1.92 12.70
CA ASP A 33 -5.62 1.71 14.06
C ASP A 33 -6.75 1.80 15.11
N GLN A 34 -7.64 2.78 14.99
CA GLN A 34 -8.83 2.86 15.85
C GLN A 34 -9.70 1.59 15.74
N LYS A 35 -9.94 1.10 14.51
CA LYS A 35 -10.74 -0.11 14.29
C LYS A 35 -10.07 -1.37 14.81
N GLN A 36 -8.74 -1.42 14.81
CA GLN A 36 -7.99 -2.48 15.49
C GLN A 36 -8.17 -2.43 17.01
N LYS A 37 -8.06 -1.25 17.62
CA LYS A 37 -8.27 -1.04 19.07
C LYS A 37 -9.68 -1.38 19.52
N GLU A 38 -10.68 -1.17 18.66
CA GLU A 38 -12.08 -1.57 18.88
C GLU A 38 -12.32 -3.09 18.71
N GLY A 39 -11.31 -3.85 18.25
CA GLY A 39 -11.42 -5.28 17.98
C GLY A 39 -12.21 -5.62 16.71
N ALA A 40 -12.51 -4.62 15.86
CA ALA A 40 -13.17 -4.84 14.57
C ALA A 40 -12.20 -5.36 13.49
N LEU A 41 -10.91 -5.08 13.64
CA LEU A 41 -9.81 -5.59 12.82
C LEU A 41 -8.75 -6.21 13.73
N SER A 42 -8.09 -7.27 13.26
CA SER A 42 -7.03 -7.93 14.03
C SER A 42 -5.64 -7.51 13.53
N GLU A 43 -5.29 -7.91 12.31
CA GLU A 43 -3.96 -7.79 11.75
C GLU A 43 -3.98 -6.86 10.52
N VAL A 44 -3.49 -5.63 10.69
CA VAL A 44 -3.37 -4.64 9.60
C VAL A 44 -1.90 -4.38 9.33
N ARG A 45 -1.52 -4.43 8.05
CA ARG A 45 -0.16 -4.19 7.55
C ARG A 45 -0.18 -3.36 6.29
N ILE A 46 0.79 -2.45 6.17
CA ILE A 46 1.01 -1.65 4.97
C ILE A 46 2.06 -2.38 4.13
N ILE A 47 1.59 -3.09 3.09
CA ILE A 47 2.46 -3.91 2.23
C ILE A 47 3.34 -3.02 1.34
N HIS A 48 2.76 -1.95 0.81
CA HIS A 48 3.43 -1.01 -0.07
C HIS A 48 2.75 0.36 -0.02
N MET A 49 3.55 1.42 -0.09
CA MET A 49 3.09 2.80 -0.23
C MET A 49 3.98 3.50 -1.25
N ALA A 50 3.36 4.26 -2.16
CA ALA A 50 4.06 5.04 -3.18
C ALA A 50 3.54 6.48 -3.13
N GLU A 51 4.45 7.44 -2.90
CA GLU A 51 4.10 8.86 -2.74
C GLU A 51 4.02 9.60 -4.09
N ASP A 52 4.82 9.19 -5.07
CA ASP A 52 4.88 9.78 -6.40
C ASP A 52 4.17 8.91 -7.45
N CYS A 53 2.84 8.88 -7.41
CA CYS A 53 2.04 8.19 -8.41
C CYS A 53 1.56 9.18 -9.49
N PRO A 54 2.20 9.25 -10.68
CA PRO A 54 1.87 10.25 -11.70
C PRO A 54 0.55 9.97 -12.41
N THR A 55 -0.05 8.79 -12.21
CA THR A 55 -1.28 8.38 -12.89
C THR A 55 -2.13 7.54 -11.98
N GLN A 56 -3.43 7.83 -11.97
CA GLN A 56 -4.44 7.03 -11.29
C GLN A 56 -4.67 5.72 -12.04
N LEU A 57 -4.38 4.60 -11.38
CA LEU A 57 -4.54 3.23 -11.87
C LEU A 57 -6.01 2.79 -11.82
N PHE A 58 -6.76 3.22 -10.79
CA PHE A 58 -8.18 2.90 -10.62
C PHE A 58 -9.03 4.16 -10.84
N PRO A 59 -9.60 4.39 -12.03
CA PRO A 59 -10.35 5.63 -12.33
C PRO A 59 -11.64 5.81 -11.51
N LYS A 60 -12.07 4.77 -10.81
CA LYS A 60 -13.22 4.76 -9.89
C LYS A 60 -12.98 3.72 -8.80
N TRP A 61 -13.86 3.69 -7.80
CA TRP A 61 -13.88 2.62 -6.81
C TRP A 61 -14.38 1.31 -7.41
N PHE A 62 -13.67 0.24 -7.10
CA PHE A 62 -14.07 -1.13 -7.40
C PHE A 62 -14.16 -1.95 -6.12
N ASN A 63 -15.32 -2.59 -5.91
CA ASN A 63 -15.56 -3.41 -4.73
C ASN A 63 -15.82 -4.84 -5.15
N TYR A 64 -15.01 -5.75 -4.64
CA TYR A 64 -15.01 -7.15 -4.99
C TYR A 64 -15.18 -8.00 -3.73
N GLY A 65 -16.44 -8.22 -3.35
CA GLY A 65 -16.83 -9.19 -2.32
C GLY A 65 -16.88 -10.61 -2.88
N ASP A 66 -16.53 -11.60 -2.06
CA ASP A 66 -16.53 -13.04 -2.38
C ASP A 66 -15.67 -13.42 -3.60
N VAL A 67 -14.60 -12.67 -3.89
CA VAL A 67 -13.62 -13.12 -4.89
C VAL A 67 -12.73 -14.12 -4.20
N ILE A 68 -12.97 -15.42 -4.37
CA ILE A 68 -12.06 -16.42 -3.81
C ILE A 68 -10.85 -16.46 -4.74
N GLY A 69 -9.73 -15.83 -4.36
CA GLY A 69 -8.47 -15.97 -5.09
C GLY A 69 -8.12 -17.45 -5.28
N ALA A 70 -7.34 -17.77 -6.31
CA ALA A 70 -7.04 -19.16 -6.63
C ALA A 70 -6.43 -19.88 -5.39
N PRO A 71 -6.98 -21.02 -4.96
CA PRO A 71 -6.48 -21.72 -3.77
C PRO A 71 -5.03 -22.15 -4.01
N GLU A 72 -4.18 -21.95 -3.00
CA GLU A 72 -2.76 -22.31 -3.04
C GLU A 72 -2.56 -23.67 -2.35
N PRO A 73 -2.38 -24.77 -3.10
CA PRO A 73 -2.50 -26.14 -2.57
C PRO A 73 -1.42 -26.55 -1.55
N GLY A 74 -0.45 -25.70 -1.25
CA GLY A 74 0.64 -25.95 -0.30
C GLY A 74 0.68 -25.00 0.90
N GLY A 75 -0.33 -24.13 1.05
CA GLY A 75 -0.24 -22.97 1.93
C GLY A 75 0.67 -21.88 1.36
N VAL A 76 0.84 -20.79 2.11
CA VAL A 76 1.66 -19.64 1.71
C VAL A 76 2.84 -19.53 2.65
N ASP A 77 4.04 -19.63 2.10
CA ASP A 77 5.30 -19.43 2.81
C ASP A 77 6.09 -18.31 2.15
N LEU A 78 5.88 -17.08 2.63
CA LEU A 78 6.57 -15.90 2.13
C LEU A 78 8.10 -16.02 2.29
N ARG A 79 8.59 -16.75 3.30
CA ARG A 79 10.04 -16.92 3.51
C ARG A 79 10.62 -17.89 2.48
N GLY A 80 9.92 -19.00 2.23
CA GLY A 80 10.25 -19.95 1.18
C GLY A 80 10.22 -19.35 -0.24
N GLU A 81 9.40 -18.31 -0.45
CA GLU A 81 9.29 -17.56 -1.71
C GLU A 81 10.38 -16.49 -1.91
N GLY A 82 11.45 -16.50 -1.10
CA GLY A 82 12.53 -15.51 -1.16
C GLY A 82 12.32 -14.29 -0.27
N GLY A 83 11.28 -14.31 0.58
CA GLY A 83 10.98 -13.29 1.57
C GLY A 83 9.72 -12.48 1.26
N ALA A 84 9.28 -11.71 2.26
CA ALA A 84 8.11 -10.85 2.17
C ALA A 84 8.22 -9.79 1.06
N GLY A 85 9.41 -9.21 0.85
CA GLY A 85 9.66 -8.18 -0.16
C GLY A 85 9.41 -8.65 -1.60
N PRO A 86 10.06 -9.72 -2.08
CA PRO A 86 9.79 -10.27 -3.42
C PRO A 86 8.32 -10.69 -3.62
N ALA A 87 7.69 -11.27 -2.60
CA ALA A 87 6.27 -11.62 -2.67
C ALA A 87 5.36 -10.39 -2.79
N ALA A 88 5.68 -9.30 -2.08
CA ALA A 88 4.97 -8.02 -2.21
C ALA A 88 5.16 -7.41 -3.61
N ALA A 89 6.36 -7.49 -4.18
CA ALA A 89 6.62 -7.03 -5.54
C ALA A 89 5.78 -7.81 -6.58
N ASP A 90 5.66 -9.13 -6.45
CA ASP A 90 4.79 -9.94 -7.30
C ASP A 90 3.30 -9.58 -7.12
N LEU A 91 2.87 -9.35 -5.88
CA LEU A 91 1.51 -8.86 -5.60
C LEU A 91 1.25 -7.52 -6.30
N MET A 92 2.16 -6.55 -6.18
CA MET A 92 2.03 -5.25 -6.84
C MET A 92 1.96 -5.37 -8.35
N ARG A 93 2.81 -6.23 -8.95
CA ARG A 93 2.76 -6.53 -10.39
C ARG A 93 1.37 -7.03 -10.82
N LYS A 94 0.81 -7.99 -10.08
CA LYS A 94 -0.54 -8.51 -10.36
C LYS A 94 -1.62 -7.45 -10.18
N LEU A 95 -1.48 -6.55 -9.21
CA LEU A 95 -2.41 -5.43 -9.02
C LEU A 95 -2.37 -4.43 -10.18
N TYR A 96 -1.20 -4.17 -10.77
CA TYR A 96 -1.10 -3.38 -12.01
C TYR A 96 -1.82 -4.07 -13.17
N ASP A 97 -1.68 -5.39 -13.32
CA ASP A 97 -2.41 -6.15 -14.34
C ASP A 97 -3.94 -6.07 -14.10
N VAL A 98 -4.39 -6.12 -12.84
CA VAL A 98 -5.80 -5.90 -12.50
C VAL A 98 -6.25 -4.49 -12.88
N ALA A 99 -5.46 -3.46 -12.57
CA ALA A 99 -5.79 -2.09 -12.92
C ALA A 99 -5.97 -1.92 -14.43
N ASP A 100 -5.07 -2.49 -15.24
CA ASP A 100 -5.16 -2.46 -16.70
C ASP A 100 -6.44 -3.15 -17.22
N VAL A 101 -6.78 -4.32 -16.66
CA VAL A 101 -8.03 -5.04 -16.99
C VAL A 101 -9.26 -4.19 -16.67
N LEU A 102 -9.29 -3.57 -15.48
CA LEU A 102 -10.43 -2.76 -15.04
C LEU A 102 -10.53 -1.43 -15.77
N ALA A 103 -9.41 -0.84 -16.18
CA ALA A 103 -9.38 0.36 -17.00
C ALA A 103 -9.96 0.09 -18.40
N LYS A 104 -9.59 -1.04 -19.01
CA LYS A 104 -10.09 -1.45 -20.34
C LYS A 104 -11.52 -1.98 -20.30
N SER A 105 -11.91 -2.64 -19.22
CA SER A 105 -13.23 -3.27 -19.11
C SER A 105 -13.72 -3.22 -17.65
N PRO A 106 -14.33 -2.09 -17.24
CA PRO A 106 -14.71 -1.82 -15.85
C PRO A 106 -15.77 -2.76 -15.26
N ASN A 107 -16.46 -3.54 -16.10
CA ASN A 107 -17.49 -4.49 -15.70
C ASN A 107 -17.02 -5.95 -15.87
N THR A 108 -15.70 -6.16 -15.99
CA THR A 108 -15.12 -7.51 -16.10
C THR A 108 -15.36 -8.30 -14.83
N ASP A 109 -15.81 -9.54 -14.98
CA ASP A 109 -15.86 -10.49 -13.88
C ASP A 109 -14.45 -11.05 -13.60
N LEU A 110 -13.74 -10.39 -12.67
CA LEU A 110 -12.41 -10.82 -12.23
C LEU A 110 -12.44 -12.26 -11.69
N LYS A 111 -13.54 -12.69 -11.05
CA LYS A 111 -13.65 -14.03 -10.45
C LYS A 111 -13.52 -15.14 -11.48
N ARG A 112 -14.08 -14.93 -12.67
CA ARG A 112 -14.14 -15.97 -13.71
C ARG A 112 -12.99 -15.92 -14.70
N ARG A 113 -12.52 -14.71 -15.04
CA ARG A 113 -11.59 -14.52 -16.17
C ARG A 113 -10.16 -14.19 -15.73
N HIS A 114 -10.00 -13.62 -14.54
CA HIS A 114 -8.73 -13.06 -14.08
C HIS A 114 -8.38 -13.47 -12.64
N LEU A 115 -8.86 -14.65 -12.21
CA LEU A 115 -8.68 -15.14 -10.84
C LEU A 115 -7.21 -15.25 -10.42
N HIS A 116 -6.32 -15.55 -11.37
CA HIS A 116 -4.88 -15.67 -11.17
C HIS A 116 -4.18 -14.34 -10.83
N LEU A 117 -4.83 -13.20 -11.09
CA LEU A 117 -4.33 -11.87 -10.73
C LEU A 117 -4.74 -11.45 -9.31
N VAL A 118 -5.75 -12.09 -8.74
CA VAL A 118 -6.25 -11.77 -7.40
C VAL A 118 -5.57 -12.72 -6.40
N PRO A 119 -4.91 -12.21 -5.35
CA PRO A 119 -4.31 -13.07 -4.35
C PRO A 119 -5.38 -13.86 -3.60
N SER A 120 -4.98 -15.04 -3.11
CA SER A 120 -5.80 -15.88 -2.24
C SER A 120 -5.95 -15.23 -0.85
N ALA A 121 -7.02 -15.57 -0.14
CA ALA A 121 -7.19 -15.16 1.26
C ALA A 121 -6.01 -15.60 2.14
N ALA A 122 -5.48 -16.81 1.91
CA ALA A 122 -4.31 -17.32 2.62
C ALA A 122 -3.07 -16.44 2.40
N ARG A 123 -2.87 -15.93 1.18
CA ARG A 123 -1.76 -15.01 0.87
C ARG A 123 -1.95 -13.66 1.53
N VAL A 124 -3.17 -13.12 1.53
CA VAL A 124 -3.49 -11.87 2.24
C VAL A 124 -3.23 -12.03 3.74
N ALA A 125 -3.67 -13.13 4.35
CA ALA A 125 -3.40 -13.44 5.75
C ALA A 125 -1.89 -13.59 6.04
N ALA A 126 -1.14 -14.21 5.14
CA ALA A 126 0.31 -14.32 5.28
C ALA A 126 0.99 -12.95 5.27
N PHE A 127 0.56 -12.03 4.40
CA PHE A 127 1.03 -10.65 4.40
C PHE A 127 0.66 -9.89 5.68
N ALA A 128 -0.56 -10.07 6.18
CA ALA A 128 -1.00 -9.43 7.43
C ALA A 128 -0.19 -9.87 8.67
N ARG A 129 0.38 -11.08 8.63
CA ARG A 129 1.22 -11.64 9.70
C ARG A 129 2.72 -11.40 9.52
N ALA A 130 3.15 -10.96 8.34
CA ALA A 130 4.55 -10.66 8.09
C ALA A 130 4.96 -9.42 8.93
N VAL A 131 5.99 -9.63 9.76
CA VAL A 131 6.57 -8.60 10.64
C VAL A 131 7.42 -7.60 9.87
N GLU A 132 7.80 -7.98 8.65
CA GLU A 132 8.57 -7.17 7.72
C GLU A 132 7.77 -5.96 7.20
N PHE A 133 6.44 -6.01 7.26
CA PHE A 133 5.58 -4.88 6.90
C PHE A 133 5.21 -4.09 8.15
N PRO A 134 5.23 -2.75 8.09
CA PRO A 134 4.80 -1.93 9.21
C PRO A 134 3.29 -2.02 9.39
N ASP A 135 2.85 -1.95 10.64
CA ASP A 135 1.48 -1.59 10.97
C ASP A 135 1.27 -0.07 10.87
N PRO A 136 0.02 0.43 10.93
CA PRO A 136 -0.22 1.87 10.82
C PRO A 136 0.57 2.70 11.85
N PRO A 137 0.63 2.34 13.15
CA PRO A 137 1.47 3.06 14.11
C PRO A 137 2.97 3.11 13.76
N ALA A 138 3.58 1.97 13.42
CA ALA A 138 5.00 1.89 13.08
C ALA A 138 5.34 2.69 11.81
N HIS A 139 4.41 2.74 10.86
CA HIS A 139 4.56 3.56 9.67
C HIS A 139 4.63 5.05 10.02
N PHE A 140 3.76 5.56 10.90
CA PHE A 140 3.81 6.95 11.34
C PHE A 140 5.10 7.30 12.09
N GLU A 141 5.58 6.42 12.96
CA GLU A 141 6.85 6.64 13.66
C GLU A 141 8.03 6.79 12.68
N THR A 142 7.99 6.06 11.57
CA THR A 142 9.06 6.07 10.57
C THR A 142 8.97 7.24 9.59
N HIS A 143 7.75 7.65 9.21
CA HIS A 143 7.54 8.57 8.10
C HIS A 143 6.89 9.91 8.48
N ALA A 144 6.20 9.99 9.62
CA ALA A 144 5.48 11.18 10.07
C ALA A 144 6.07 11.81 11.34
N ALA A 145 7.10 11.18 11.95
CA ALA A 145 7.87 11.84 12.98
C ALA A 145 8.50 13.12 12.39
N PRO A 146 8.32 14.30 13.01
CA PRO A 146 9.08 15.48 12.63
C PRO A 146 10.55 15.08 12.62
N ALA A 147 11.26 15.37 11.53
CA ALA A 147 12.71 15.20 11.55
C ALA A 147 13.23 16.07 12.69
N ASP A 148 13.67 15.44 13.78
CA ASP A 148 14.40 16.12 14.84
C ASP A 148 15.77 16.44 14.23
N LEU A 149 15.79 17.53 13.46
CA LEU A 149 17.00 18.09 12.91
C LEU A 149 17.75 18.68 14.11
N ASP A 150 18.51 17.83 14.76
CA ASP A 150 19.55 18.28 15.67
C ASP A 150 20.58 19.02 14.82
N LEU A 151 20.38 20.33 14.68
CA LEU A 151 21.26 21.25 14.00
C LEU A 151 22.51 21.45 14.87
N GLU A 152 23.24 20.37 15.15
CA GLU A 152 24.59 20.44 15.71
C GLU A 152 25.55 20.92 14.63
N GLY A 153 25.51 22.23 14.37
CA GLY A 153 26.53 22.91 13.59
C GLY A 153 26.04 24.21 12.98
N GLU A 154 26.64 25.32 13.41
CA GLU A 154 26.69 26.60 12.70
C GLU A 154 27.43 26.46 11.34
N ARG A 155 26.94 25.61 10.45
CA ARG A 155 27.32 25.59 9.03
C ARG A 155 26.15 26.10 8.22
N VAL A 156 26.01 27.42 8.29
CA VAL A 156 25.39 28.22 7.25
C VAL A 156 25.87 27.71 5.89
N TRP A 157 24.92 27.41 5.01
CA TRP A 157 25.15 27.18 3.59
C TRP A 157 26.15 28.22 3.08
N PRO A 158 27.17 27.89 2.26
CA PRO A 158 28.11 28.90 1.80
C PRO A 158 27.34 29.98 1.05
N LEU A 159 27.27 31.17 1.65
CA LEU A 159 26.72 32.35 0.99
C LEU A 159 27.56 32.59 -0.26
N GLN A 160 26.89 32.76 -1.41
CA GLN A 160 27.59 33.11 -2.64
C GLN A 160 28.45 34.35 -2.37
N PRO A 161 29.74 34.36 -2.77
CA PRO A 161 30.58 35.53 -2.61
C PRO A 161 29.93 36.69 -3.37
N VAL A 162 29.74 37.81 -2.68
CA VAL A 162 29.26 39.06 -3.29
C VAL A 162 30.30 39.47 -4.34
N VAL A 163 29.91 39.43 -5.61
CA VAL A 163 30.72 39.94 -6.71
C VAL A 163 30.46 41.44 -6.79
N ASP A 164 31.38 42.25 -6.28
CA ASP A 164 31.36 43.70 -6.52
C ASP A 164 31.82 43.97 -7.96
N TYR A 165 30.90 44.48 -8.78
CA TYR A 165 31.24 45.05 -10.07
C TYR A 165 31.60 46.53 -9.85
N TYR A 166 32.89 46.85 -9.86
CA TYR A 166 33.35 48.24 -9.97
C TYR A 166 33.59 48.56 -11.47
N ASP A 167 32.99 49.65 -11.95
CA ASP A 167 33.25 50.26 -13.26
C ASP A 167 34.65 50.89 -13.34
#